data_AF-A0A822CMI8-F1
#
_entry.id   AF-A0A822CMI8-F1
#
_cell.length_a   1.000
_cell.length_b   1.000
_cell.length_c   1.000
_cell.angle_alpha   90.00
_cell.angle_beta   90.00
_cell.angle_gamma   90.00
#
_symmetry.space_group_name_H-M   'P 1'
#
loop_
_entity.id
_entity.type
_entity.pdbx_description
1 polymer ?
#
loop_
_entity_poly.entity_id
_entity_poly.type
_entity_poly.pdbx_seq_one_letter_code
_entity_poly.pdbx_strand_id
1 'polypeptide(L)'
;AKWPHILPIIYTVQALCLITLRFFIYKSKHWHYFVFDLCYFVNLLTLIYLWILPSSKILFAVCYSLTHGPVALAIVLWKNSLVFHSFDKVTSIFIHMYPPLTMFTLRWLLPIDLQLKYYPAIVNTGSKLPMGTSIFYTIIFYL
;
A
#
# COMPACT_ATOMS: atom_id res chain seq x y z
N ALA A 1 -0.96 16.40 10.80
CA ALA A 1 0.04 16.58 9.72
C ALA A 1 -0.39 17.76 8.85
N LYS A 2 0.53 18.64 8.43
CA LYS A 2 0.19 19.91 7.77
C LYS A 2 -0.35 19.74 6.34
N TRP A 3 0.03 18.66 5.64
CA TRP A 3 -0.32 18.43 4.22
C TRP A 3 -0.54 16.93 3.88
N PRO A 4 -1.60 16.29 4.40
CA PRO A 4 -1.84 14.84 4.26
C PRO A 4 -2.15 14.39 2.81
N HIS A 5 -2.67 15.28 1.96
CA HIS A 5 -3.03 14.98 0.57
C HIS A 5 -1.83 14.81 -0.36
N ILE A 6 -0.63 15.22 0.05
CA ILE A 6 0.60 15.09 -0.75
C ILE A 6 1.15 13.66 -0.67
N LEU A 7 0.87 12.94 0.42
CA LEU A 7 1.47 11.63 0.67
C LEU A 7 1.14 10.58 -0.41
N PRO A 8 -0.11 10.45 -0.93
CA PRO A 8 -0.41 9.56 -2.05
C PRO A 8 0.43 9.84 -3.30
N ILE A 9 0.72 11.12 -3.58
CA ILE A 9 1.53 11.53 -4.73
C ILE A 9 2.99 11.10 -4.52
N ILE A 10 3.56 11.40 -3.35
CA ILE A 10 4.94 11.01 -2.99
C ILE A 10 5.08 9.48 -3.07
N TYR A 11 4.14 8.75 -2.47
CA TYR A 11 4.11 7.29 -2.51
C TYR A 11 4.08 6.78 -3.95
N THR A 12 3.24 7.35 -4.81
CA THR A 12 3.10 6.93 -6.21
C THR A 12 4.39 7.15 -7.00
N VAL A 13 4.99 8.33 -6.88
CA VAL A 13 6.26 8.64 -7.56
C VAL A 13 7.36 7.69 -7.08
N GLN A 14 7.49 7.48 -5.77
CA GLN A 14 8.47 6.56 -5.21
C GLN A 14 8.21 5.11 -5.62
N ALA A 15 6.95 4.67 -5.68
CA ALA A 15 6.60 3.32 -6.11
C ALA A 15 7.00 3.09 -7.57
N LEU A 16 6.66 4.03 -8.46
CA LEU A 16 7.04 3.96 -9.87
C LEU A 16 8.56 3.95 -10.05
N CYS A 17 9.31 4.76 -9.31
CA CYS A 17 10.78 4.77 -9.41
C CYS A 17 11.43 3.51 -8.82
N LEU A 18 11.12 3.17 -7.56
CA LEU A 18 11.83 2.12 -6.81
C LEU A 18 11.45 0.71 -7.28
N ILE A 19 10.17 0.45 -7.53
CA ILE A 19 9.71 -0.88 -7.98
C ILE A 19 10.21 -1.15 -9.41
N THR A 20 10.16 -0.16 -10.29
CA THR A 20 10.65 -0.30 -11.67
C THR A 20 12.16 -0.52 -11.71
N LEU A 21 12.93 0.26 -10.93
CA LEU A 21 14.37 0.04 -10.77
C LEU A 21 14.68 -1.37 -10.27
N ARG A 22 13.95 -1.82 -9.24
CA ARG A 22 14.13 -3.16 -8.67
C ARG A 22 13.81 -4.27 -9.67
N PHE A 23 12.77 -4.11 -10.48
CA PHE A 23 12.43 -5.05 -11.55
C PHE A 23 13.59 -5.21 -12.54
N PHE A 24 14.19 -4.12 -13.00
CA PHE A 24 15.34 -4.18 -13.93
C PHE A 24 16.57 -4.84 -13.29
N ILE A 25 16.89 -4.50 -12.04
CA ILE A 25 17.99 -5.14 -11.29
C ILE A 25 17.74 -6.64 -11.12
N TYR A 26 16.53 -7.03 -10.76
CA TYR A 26 16.18 -8.43 -10.50
C TYR A 26 16.13 -9.23 -11.78
N LYS A 27 15.67 -8.64 -12.89
CA LYS A 27 15.74 -9.25 -14.21
C LYS A 27 17.19 -9.54 -14.62
N SER A 28 18.10 -8.60 -14.40
CA SER A 28 19.54 -8.78 -14.66
C SER A 28 20.17 -9.90 -13.82
N LYS A 29 19.59 -10.22 -12.66
CA LYS A 29 20.05 -11.28 -11.74
C LYS A 29 19.27 -12.59 -11.88
N HIS A 30 18.36 -12.69 -12.85
CA HIS A 30 17.41 -13.81 -13.00
C HIS A 30 16.51 -14.04 -11.76
N TRP A 31 16.28 -13.00 -10.95
CA TRP A 31 15.42 -12.99 -9.76
C TRP A 31 14.06 -12.33 -9.99
N HIS A 32 13.63 -12.18 -11.25
CA HIS A 32 12.41 -11.46 -11.62
C HIS A 32 11.13 -12.05 -10.99
N TYR A 33 11.13 -13.34 -10.62
CA TYR A 33 10.00 -13.96 -9.94
C TYR A 33 9.72 -13.41 -8.54
N PHE A 34 10.73 -12.84 -7.86
CA PHE A 34 10.53 -12.18 -6.55
C PHE A 34 9.63 -10.94 -6.62
N VAL A 35 9.40 -10.38 -7.81
CA VAL A 35 8.49 -9.24 -7.99
C VAL A 35 7.02 -9.67 -7.91
N PHE A 36 6.71 -10.97 -7.95
CA PHE A 36 5.36 -11.50 -7.77
C PHE A 36 4.99 -11.76 -6.30
N ASP A 37 5.87 -11.43 -5.35
CA ASP A 37 5.55 -11.52 -3.93
C ASP A 37 4.36 -10.62 -3.56
N LEU A 38 3.59 -11.05 -2.55
CA LEU A 38 2.40 -10.37 -2.04
C LEU A 38 2.58 -8.85 -1.83
N CYS A 39 3.75 -8.42 -1.35
CA CYS A 39 3.99 -7.00 -1.09
C CYS A 39 3.94 -6.13 -2.36
N TYR A 40 4.43 -6.62 -3.51
CA TYR A 40 4.33 -5.90 -4.78
C TYR A 40 2.89 -5.85 -5.28
N PHE A 41 2.16 -6.97 -5.13
CA PHE A 41 0.74 -7.03 -5.47
C PHE A 41 -0.09 -6.04 -4.64
N VAL A 42 0.14 -5.96 -3.33
CA VAL A 42 -0.56 -5.01 -2.45
C VAL A 42 -0.20 -3.56 -2.77
N ASN A 43 1.05 -3.28 -3.14
CA ASN A 43 1.43 -1.95 -3.62
C ASN A 43 0.66 -1.58 -4.89
N LEU A 44 0.56 -2.51 -5.85
CA LEU A 44 -0.22 -2.30 -7.07
C LEU A 44 -1.71 -2.07 -6.76
N LEU A 45 -2.33 -2.91 -5.92
CA LEU A 45 -3.72 -2.73 -5.48
C LEU A 45 -3.93 -1.37 -4.81
N THR A 46 -2.98 -0.95 -3.97
CA THR A 46 -3.04 0.36 -3.31
C THR A 46 -2.99 1.48 -4.35
N LEU A 47 -2.12 1.41 -5.36
CA LEU A 47 -2.09 2.39 -6.45
C LEU A 47 -3.39 2.40 -7.27
N ILE A 48 -3.97 1.23 -7.55
CA ILE A 48 -5.27 1.11 -8.23
C ILE A 48 -6.37 1.78 -7.40
N TYR A 49 -6.38 1.57 -6.08
CA TYR A 49 -7.32 2.23 -5.19
C TYR A 49 -7.16 3.75 -5.22
N LEU A 50 -5.92 4.24 -5.15
CA LEU A 50 -5.64 5.68 -5.08
C LEU A 50 -6.07 6.43 -6.33
N TRP A 51 -5.89 5.84 -7.52
CA TRP A 51 -6.00 6.56 -8.79
C TRP A 51 -7.14 6.11 -9.69
N ILE A 52 -7.60 4.87 -9.57
CA ILE A 52 -8.58 4.29 -10.49
C ILE A 52 -9.93 4.08 -9.79
N LEU A 53 -9.93 3.49 -8.59
CA LEU A 53 -11.16 3.08 -7.90
C LEU A 53 -11.26 3.60 -6.45
N PRO A 54 -11.15 4.93 -6.20
CA PRO A 54 -11.19 5.49 -4.84
C PRO A 54 -12.57 5.41 -4.18
N SER A 55 -13.61 5.14 -4.95
CA SER A 55 -15.00 4.98 -4.48
C SER A 55 -15.36 3.56 -4.06
N SER A 56 -14.51 2.57 -4.35
CA SER A 56 -14.78 1.17 -4.02
C SER A 56 -14.50 0.87 -2.54
N LYS A 57 -15.56 0.60 -1.77
CA LYS A 57 -15.46 0.20 -0.35
C LYS A 57 -14.74 -1.15 -0.19
N ILE A 58 -14.99 -2.08 -1.11
CA ILE A 58 -14.37 -3.41 -1.10
C ILE A 58 -12.86 -3.26 -1.28
N LEU A 59 -12.43 -2.53 -2.31
CA LEU A 59 -11.01 -2.34 -2.59
C LEU A 59 -10.31 -1.57 -1.46
N PHE A 60 -10.96 -0.55 -0.90
CA PHE A 60 -10.46 0.13 0.29
C PHE A 60 -10.26 -0.83 1.46
N ALA A 61 -11.24 -1.67 1.77
CA ALA A 61 -11.16 -2.64 2.87
C ALA A 61 -10.03 -3.65 2.66
N VAL A 62 -9.91 -4.21 1.44
CA VAL A 62 -8.84 -5.13 1.06
C VAL A 62 -7.47 -4.46 1.20
N CYS A 63 -7.28 -3.27 0.62
CA CYS A 63 -6.02 -2.54 0.71
C CYS A 63 -5.67 -2.20 2.16
N TYR A 64 -6.63 -1.71 2.95
CA TYR A 64 -6.41 -1.37 4.34
C TYR A 64 -6.01 -2.60 5.17
N SER A 65 -6.71 -3.73 4.99
CA SER A 65 -6.41 -4.98 5.68
C SER A 65 -5.05 -5.57 5.28
N LEU A 66 -4.74 -5.63 3.98
CA LEU A 66 -3.48 -6.21 3.49
C LEU A 66 -2.26 -5.37 3.84
N THR A 67 -2.37 -4.04 3.73
CA THR A 67 -1.27 -3.12 4.03
C THR A 67 -0.92 -3.12 5.52
N HIS A 68 -1.92 -3.10 6.40
CA HIS A 68 -1.72 -3.12 7.85
C HIS A 68 -1.49 -4.52 8.44
N GLY A 69 -1.89 -5.58 7.74
CA GLY A 69 -1.68 -6.96 8.15
C GLY A 69 -0.35 -7.51 7.64
N PRO A 70 -0.37 -8.42 6.63
CA PRO A 70 0.82 -9.14 6.19
C PRO A 70 1.96 -8.23 5.72
N VAL A 71 1.64 -7.12 5.04
CA VAL A 71 2.68 -6.22 4.50
C VAL A 71 3.44 -5.48 5.60
N ALA A 72 2.75 -4.95 6.62
CA ALA A 72 3.41 -4.31 7.76
C ALA A 72 4.12 -5.33 8.66
N LEU A 73 3.49 -6.49 8.93
CA LEU A 73 4.09 -7.56 9.74
C LEU A 73 5.38 -8.11 9.13
N ALA A 74 5.50 -8.12 7.81
CA ALA A 74 6.70 -8.52 7.08
C ALA A 74 7.96 -7.73 7.52
N ILE A 75 7.83 -6.46 7.93
CA ILE A 75 8.97 -5.68 8.45
C ILE A 75 9.57 -6.36 9.68
N VAL A 76 8.71 -6.78 10.62
CA VAL A 76 9.13 -7.41 11.88
C VAL A 76 9.59 -8.84 11.64
N LEU A 77 8.79 -9.64 10.93
CA LEU A 77 9.04 -11.06 10.69
C LEU A 77 10.34 -11.29 9.91
N TRP A 78 10.60 -10.49 8.88
CA TRP A 78 11.81 -10.58 8.07
C TRP A 78 12.96 -9.69 8.56
N LYS A 79 12.81 -9.08 9.75
CA LYS A 79 13.77 -8.16 10.37
C LYS A 79 14.30 -7.12 9.36
N ASN A 80 13.38 -6.56 8.58
CA ASN A 80 13.73 -5.68 7.50
C ASN A 80 14.25 -4.35 8.05
N SER A 81 15.52 -4.07 7.77
CA SER A 81 16.24 -2.92 8.33
C SER A 81 16.44 -1.85 7.28
N LEU A 82 16.27 -0.60 7.66
CA LEU A 82 16.59 0.54 6.80
C LEU A 82 18.09 0.74 6.74
N VAL A 83 18.68 0.46 5.57
CA VAL A 83 20.11 0.57 5.32
C VAL A 83 20.33 1.45 4.09
N PHE A 84 20.68 2.72 4.28
CA PHE A 84 20.67 3.73 3.21
C PHE A 84 21.64 3.44 2.05
N HIS A 85 22.72 2.71 2.29
CA HIS A 85 23.68 2.34 1.24
C HIS A 85 23.22 1.14 0.39
N SER A 86 22.10 0.50 0.75
CA SER A 86 21.56 -0.65 0.02
C SER A 86 20.20 -0.31 -0.57
N PHE A 87 20.17 -0.06 -1.88
CA PHE A 87 18.92 0.20 -2.62
C PHE A 87 17.90 -0.93 -2.48
N ASP A 88 18.36 -2.18 -2.35
CA ASP A 88 17.48 -3.33 -2.14
C ASP A 88 16.77 -3.26 -0.78
N LYS A 89 17.49 -2.91 0.29
CA LYS A 89 16.93 -2.72 1.64
C LYS A 89 16.03 -1.49 1.72
N VAL A 90 16.41 -0.39 1.09
CA VAL A 90 15.56 0.82 1.00
C VAL A 90 14.25 0.50 0.26
N THR A 91 14.32 -0.17 -0.90
CA THR A 91 13.11 -0.53 -1.65
C THR A 91 12.26 -1.54 -0.87
N SER A 92 12.89 -2.49 -0.17
CA SER A 92 12.18 -3.44 0.68
C SER A 92 11.44 -2.75 1.82
N ILE A 93 12.07 -1.80 2.53
CA ILE A 93 11.34 -1.07 3.57
C ILE A 93 10.23 -0.20 2.99
N PHE A 94 10.45 0.40 1.81
CA PHE A 94 9.46 1.21 1.13
C PHE A 94 8.18 0.41 0.84
N ILE A 95 8.29 -0.74 0.18
CA ILE A 95 7.13 -1.55 -0.21
C ILE A 95 6.35 -2.09 1.01
N HIS A 96 6.98 -2.16 2.18
CA HIS A 96 6.33 -2.64 3.41
C HIS A 96 5.81 -1.52 4.32
N MET A 97 6.39 -0.33 4.28
CA MET A 97 6.07 0.76 5.21
C MET A 97 5.19 1.86 4.58
N TYR A 98 5.41 2.21 3.31
CA TYR A 98 4.70 3.33 2.70
C TYR A 98 3.21 3.06 2.41
N PRO A 99 2.80 1.87 1.94
CA PRO A 99 1.38 1.57 1.75
C PRO A 99 0.53 1.73 3.02
N PRO A 100 0.87 1.10 4.17
CA PRO A 100 0.08 1.28 5.39
C PRO A 100 0.14 2.72 5.90
N LEU A 101 1.28 3.42 5.76
CA LEU A 101 1.39 4.83 6.12
C LEU A 101 0.43 5.72 5.29
N THR A 102 0.34 5.44 3.99
CA THR A 102 -0.54 6.16 3.06
C THR A 102 -2.00 5.90 3.41
N MET A 103 -2.39 4.63 3.58
CA MET A 103 -3.76 4.27 3.95
C MET A 103 -4.17 4.84 5.32
N PHE A 104 -3.26 4.83 6.30
CA PHE A 104 -3.47 5.46 7.60
C PHE A 104 -3.70 6.97 7.47
N THR A 105 -2.86 7.65 6.72
CA THR A 105 -2.94 9.11 6.52
C THR A 105 -4.25 9.49 5.85
N LEU A 106 -4.67 8.72 4.84
CA LEU A 106 -5.94 8.97 4.14
C LEU A 106 -7.15 8.74 5.05
N ARG A 107 -7.15 7.69 5.87
CA ARG A 107 -8.29 7.38 6.75
C ARG A 107 -8.40 8.35 7.93
N TRP A 108 -7.27 8.70 8.55
CA TRP A 108 -7.27 9.35 9.86
C TRP A 108 -6.78 10.80 9.86
N LEU A 109 -5.96 11.19 8.89
CA LEU A 109 -5.33 12.52 8.88
C LEU A 109 -5.84 13.44 7.77
N LEU A 110 -6.40 12.89 6.69
CA LEU A 110 -6.99 13.67 5.61
C LEU A 110 -8.32 14.29 6.09
N PRO A 111 -8.55 15.61 5.93
CA PRO A 111 -9.82 16.26 6.25
C PRO A 111 -11.02 15.62 5.53
N ILE A 112 -12.17 15.61 6.19
CA ILE A 112 -13.38 14.90 5.70
C ILE A 112 -13.89 15.43 4.37
N ASP A 113 -13.76 16.73 4.12
CA ASP A 113 -14.09 17.40 2.87
C ASP A 113 -13.24 16.88 1.71
N LEU A 114 -11.93 16.69 1.94
CA LEU A 114 -11.03 16.11 0.96
C LEU A 114 -11.24 14.59 0.81
N GLN A 115 -11.59 13.88 1.89
CA GLN A 115 -11.97 12.47 1.80
C GLN A 115 -13.21 12.29 0.94
N LEU A 116 -14.27 13.07 1.15
CA LEU A 116 -15.49 13.01 0.34
C LEU A 116 -15.22 13.33 -1.13
N LYS A 117 -14.34 14.31 -1.39
CA LYS A 117 -14.00 14.74 -2.75
C LYS A 117 -13.16 13.73 -3.51
N TYR A 118 -12.13 13.15 -2.88
CA TYR A 118 -11.13 12.33 -3.56
C TYR A 118 -11.21 10.84 -3.23
N TYR A 119 -11.64 10.47 -2.01
CA TYR A 119 -11.65 9.09 -1.51
C TYR A 119 -12.98 8.74 -0.79
N PRO A 120 -14.13 8.83 -1.49
CA PRO A 120 -15.44 8.73 -0.84
C PRO A 120 -15.69 7.34 -0.21
N ALA A 121 -14.97 6.29 -0.64
CA ALA A 121 -15.04 4.97 0.00
C ALA A 121 -14.69 5.00 1.49
N ILE A 122 -13.78 5.89 1.91
CA ILE A 122 -13.33 5.98 3.30
C ILE A 122 -14.49 6.40 4.19
N VAL A 123 -15.17 7.48 3.81
CA VAL A 123 -16.32 8.03 4.54
C VAL A 123 -17.49 7.07 4.52
N ASN A 124 -17.76 6.48 3.35
CA ASN A 124 -18.88 5.56 3.18
C ASN A 124 -18.69 4.21 3.89
N THR A 125 -17.46 3.87 4.27
CA THR A 125 -17.15 2.71 5.12
C THR A 125 -17.45 2.99 6.60
N GLY A 126 -17.40 4.26 7.01
CA GLY A 126 -17.65 4.66 8.39
C GLY A 126 -16.53 4.28 9.37
N SER A 127 -16.85 4.36 10.67
CA SER A 127 -15.87 4.24 11.74
C SER A 127 -15.27 2.84 11.87
N LYS A 128 -16.03 1.79 11.53
CA LYS A 128 -15.61 0.39 11.63
C LYS A 128 -15.55 -0.25 10.25
N LEU A 129 -14.42 -0.88 9.94
CA LEU A 129 -14.35 -1.81 8.80
C LEU A 129 -15.13 -3.08 9.16
N PRO A 130 -16.03 -3.57 8.30
CA PRO A 130 -16.76 -4.81 8.55
C PRO A 130 -15.78 -5.98 8.47
N MET A 131 -15.32 -6.47 9.64
CA MET A 131 -14.18 -7.38 9.76
C MET A 131 -14.38 -8.68 8.97
N GLY A 132 -15.54 -9.34 9.13
CA GLY A 132 -15.83 -10.62 8.46
C GLY A 132 -15.81 -10.51 6.93
N THR A 133 -16.46 -9.49 6.37
CA THR A 133 -16.46 -9.28 4.91
C THR A 133 -15.09 -8.82 4.41
N SER A 134 -14.35 -8.02 5.18
CA SER A 134 -13.02 -7.54 4.80
C SER A 134 -12.02 -8.69 4.73
N ILE A 135 -12.05 -9.61 5.70
CA ILE A 135 -11.22 -10.83 5.68
C ILE A 135 -11.59 -11.71 4.48
N PHE A 136 -12.89 -11.94 4.26
CA PHE A 136 -13.36 -12.74 3.13
C PHE A 136 -12.90 -12.18 1.78
N TYR A 137 -13.09 -10.88 1.54
CA TYR A 137 -12.62 -10.23 0.31
C TYR A 137 -11.11 -10.25 0.19
N THR A 138 -10.38 -10.10 1.31
CA THR A 138 -8.92 -10.16 1.31
C THR A 138 -8.41 -11.53 0.89
N ILE A 139 -9.06 -12.60 1.37
CA ILE A 139 -8.74 -13.98 1.00
C ILE A 139 -9.00 -14.20 -0.50
N ILE A 140 -10.16 -13.77 -1.02
CA ILE A 140 -10.50 -13.91 -2.44
C ILE A 140 -9.59 -13.10 -3.36
N PHE A 141 -9.16 -11.91 -2.95
CA PHE A 141 -8.27 -11.10 -3.78
C PHE A 141 -6.84 -11.64 -3.83
N TYR A 142 -6.48 -12.51 -2.87
CA TYR A 142 -5.13 -13.04 -2.75
C TYR A 142 -4.99 -14.49 -3.24
N LEU A 143 -6.02 -15.33 -3.05
CA LEU A 143 -6.08 -16.71 -3.54
C LEU A 143 -6.64 -16.78 -4.96
#